data_AF-A0A3C1AZU4-F1
#
_entry.id   AF-A0A3C1AZU4-F1
#
_cell.length_a   1.000
_cell.length_b   1.000
_cell.length_c   1.000
_cell.angle_alpha   90.00
_cell.angle_beta   90.00
_cell.angle_gamma   90.00
#
_symmetry.space_group_name_H-M   'P 1'
#
loop_
_entity.id
_entity.type
_entity.pdbx_description
1 polymer ?
#
loop_
_entity_poly.entity_id
_entity_poly.type
_entity_poly.pdbx_seq_one_letter_code
_entity_poly.pdbx_strand_id
1 'polypeptide(L)'
;MKKRIKLTNNRMQSVIERTVESAVNRAFTDGFKSVLLDITYRIDSLMNMGLMQAGLAHQVTSEMLNLPRPILDGFTVSDNSPSAGSVAWADCNIMYKGTKYIITNGNTNLKYIYWTLATTPTTFKTSATKPALTDDDILICVNDGGIHRLTIGDGRMVNGAAVLDGSISSGELGSGAVTTAKLASGAVDSTILASSAVTTAKIASGAVDAAALASNAVTTAKLAANAVDSSKISSGAVGTSQLAASAVDSTKLASGAVTTSALASGAVDSTKLASGAVNTAALASGAVGSTQLADGSVIGAKIGAGQVATDKLSIATHLLF
;
A
#
# COMPACT_ATOMS: atom_id res chain seq x y z
N MET A 1 37.84 9.05 10.16
CA MET A 1 36.42 8.71 10.42
C MET A 1 35.71 9.56 11.50
N LYS A 2 36.41 10.35 12.35
CA LYS A 2 35.79 11.12 13.47
C LYS A 2 35.05 12.43 13.11
N LYS A 3 35.11 12.93 11.87
CA LYS A 3 34.57 14.26 11.49
C LYS A 3 33.06 14.27 11.13
N ARG A 4 32.49 13.14 10.67
CA ARG A 4 31.06 13.06 10.28
C ARG A 4 30.09 12.93 11.46
N ILE A 5 30.49 12.29 12.56
CA ILE A 5 29.62 12.08 13.74
C ILE A 5 29.33 13.39 14.50
N LYS A 6 30.31 14.30 14.57
CA LYS A 6 30.16 15.61 15.26
C LYS A 6 29.20 16.57 14.54
N LEU A 7 29.15 16.54 13.20
CA LEU A 7 28.27 17.43 12.42
C LEU A 7 26.79 17.07 12.56
N THR A 8 26.47 15.79 12.66
CA THR A 8 25.09 15.31 12.81
C THR A 8 24.51 15.68 14.18
N ASN A 9 25.32 15.58 15.24
CA ASN A 9 24.93 16.01 16.58
C ASN A 9 24.61 17.50 16.65
N ASN A 10 25.44 18.36 16.06
CA ASN A 10 25.21 19.81 16.11
C ASN A 10 23.93 20.22 15.34
N ARG A 11 23.62 19.56 14.22
CA ARG A 11 22.40 19.85 13.45
C ARG A 11 21.14 19.41 14.20
N MET A 12 21.17 18.22 14.80
CA MET A 12 20.08 17.70 15.62
C MET A 12 19.85 18.57 16.87
N GLN A 13 20.93 18.97 17.53
CA GLN A 13 20.88 19.90 18.66
C GLN A 13 20.26 21.25 18.27
N SER A 14 20.64 21.84 17.13
CA SER A 14 20.05 23.12 16.67
C SER A 14 18.56 23.04 16.32
N VAL A 15 18.08 21.86 15.89
CA VAL A 15 16.65 21.66 15.59
C VAL A 15 15.86 21.52 16.89
N ILE A 16 16.41 20.81 17.87
CA ILE A 16 15.82 20.69 19.21
C ILE A 16 15.76 22.07 19.88
N GLU A 17 16.87 22.82 19.89
CA GLU A 17 16.94 24.17 20.48
C GLU A 17 15.90 25.10 19.86
N ARG A 18 15.81 25.21 18.53
CA ARG A 18 14.80 26.04 17.88
C ARG A 18 13.36 25.60 18.13
N THR A 19 13.12 24.29 18.22
CA THR A 19 11.78 23.76 18.48
C THR A 19 11.35 24.05 19.90
N VAL A 20 12.26 23.86 20.86
CA VAL A 20 12.06 24.20 22.28
C VAL A 20 11.84 25.71 22.41
N GLU A 21 12.71 26.53 21.83
CA GLU A 21 12.63 27.99 21.89
C GLU A 21 11.36 28.54 21.24
N SER A 22 10.97 28.05 20.06
CA SER A 22 9.73 28.44 19.38
C SER A 22 8.50 28.07 20.22
N ALA A 23 8.50 26.88 20.81
CA ALA A 23 7.40 26.45 21.63
C ALA A 23 7.38 27.21 22.98
N VAL A 24 8.55 27.56 23.54
CA VAL A 24 8.69 28.33 24.79
C VAL A 24 8.17 29.73 24.53
N ASN A 25 8.62 30.36 23.45
CA ASN A 25 8.11 31.67 23.04
C ASN A 25 6.62 31.66 22.79
N ARG A 26 6.02 30.65 22.13
CA ARG A 26 4.55 30.59 22.01
C ARG A 26 3.84 30.50 23.36
N ALA A 27 4.33 29.65 24.27
CA ALA A 27 3.73 29.47 25.60
C ALA A 27 3.83 30.75 26.45
N PHE A 28 5.00 31.41 26.45
CA PHE A 28 5.25 32.65 27.18
C PHE A 28 4.69 33.90 26.49
N THR A 29 4.52 33.90 25.17
CA THR A 29 4.11 35.10 24.44
C THR A 29 2.59 35.18 24.35
N ASP A 30 1.87 34.08 24.10
CA ASP A 30 0.43 34.20 23.81
C ASP A 30 -0.41 34.01 25.08
N GLY A 31 -0.09 32.99 25.89
CA GLY A 31 -0.83 32.71 27.12
C GLY A 31 -0.54 33.73 28.22
N PHE A 32 0.74 33.97 28.51
CA PHE A 32 1.14 34.87 29.58
C PHE A 32 0.84 36.34 29.28
N LYS A 33 0.94 36.80 28.01
CA LYS A 33 0.52 38.18 27.66
C LYS A 33 -0.97 38.40 27.83
N SER A 34 -1.81 37.42 27.49
CA SER A 34 -3.26 37.54 27.70
C SER A 34 -3.60 37.67 29.19
N VAL A 35 -2.91 36.88 30.04
CA VAL A 35 -3.06 36.95 31.50
C VAL A 35 -2.57 38.31 32.03
N LEU A 36 -1.40 38.77 31.59
CA LEU A 36 -0.86 40.06 31.99
C LEU A 36 -1.73 41.24 31.55
N LEU A 37 -2.30 41.19 30.35
CA LEU A 37 -3.15 42.26 29.82
C LEU A 37 -4.45 42.38 30.63
N ASP A 38 -5.07 41.25 30.98
CA ASP A 38 -6.28 41.23 31.79
C ASP A 38 -6.01 41.64 33.25
N ILE A 39 -4.90 41.18 33.84
CA ILE A 39 -4.42 41.64 35.16
C ILE A 39 -4.21 43.15 35.15
N THR A 40 -3.52 43.68 34.15
CA THR A 40 -3.23 45.11 34.02
C THR A 40 -4.52 45.91 33.87
N TYR A 41 -5.43 45.47 32.99
CA TYR A 41 -6.73 46.10 32.79
C TYR A 41 -7.58 46.15 34.08
N ARG A 42 -7.56 45.07 34.88
CA ARG A 42 -8.31 45.02 36.14
C ARG A 42 -7.67 45.86 37.23
N ILE A 43 -6.34 45.86 37.32
CA ILE A 43 -5.62 46.78 38.21
C ILE A 43 -6.02 48.21 37.85
N ASP A 44 -5.92 48.62 36.58
CA ASP A 44 -6.29 49.95 36.11
C ASP A 44 -7.75 50.31 36.40
N SER A 45 -8.67 49.38 36.21
CA SER A 45 -10.09 49.56 36.53
C SER A 45 -10.31 49.77 38.05
N LEU A 46 -9.63 49.01 38.90
CA LEU A 46 -9.68 49.17 40.35
C LEU A 46 -9.04 50.48 40.81
N MET A 47 -7.96 50.93 40.16
CA MET A 47 -7.36 52.25 40.40
C MET A 47 -8.37 53.37 40.08
N ASN A 48 -9.06 53.25 38.95
CA ASN A 48 -10.03 54.24 38.47
C ASN A 48 -11.34 54.28 39.28
N MET A 49 -11.70 53.18 39.94
CA MET A 49 -12.89 53.12 40.80
C MET A 49 -12.66 53.71 42.21
N GLY A 50 -11.47 54.24 42.52
CA GLY A 50 -11.18 54.88 43.81
C GLY A 50 -11.21 53.94 45.02
N LEU A 51 -11.27 52.63 44.79
CA LEU A 51 -11.36 51.58 45.81
C LEU A 51 -9.99 51.18 46.38
N MET A 52 -8.92 51.94 46.12
CA MET A 52 -7.61 51.75 46.73
C MET A 52 -7.63 52.12 48.21
N GLN A 53 -8.16 51.22 49.05
CA GLN A 53 -7.92 51.33 50.49
C GLN A 53 -6.51 50.81 50.78
N ALA A 54 -5.62 51.73 51.16
CA ALA A 54 -4.22 51.43 51.45
C ALA A 54 -4.09 50.31 52.50
N GLY A 55 -3.56 49.15 52.10
CA GLY A 55 -3.14 48.09 53.03
C GLY A 55 -3.72 46.69 52.81
N LEU A 56 -4.66 46.49 51.89
CA LEU A 56 -5.11 45.13 51.52
C LEU A 56 -4.33 44.63 50.29
N ALA A 57 -3.83 43.40 50.35
CA ALA A 57 -3.19 42.75 49.21
C ALA A 57 -4.23 42.56 48.08
N HIS A 58 -4.06 43.26 46.97
CA HIS A 58 -4.92 43.13 45.80
C HIS A 58 -4.49 41.88 45.02
N GLN A 59 -5.09 40.73 45.32
CA GLN A 59 -4.83 39.48 44.61
C GLN A 59 -5.81 39.37 43.44
N VAL A 60 -5.28 39.32 42.21
CA VAL A 60 -6.06 38.85 41.06
C VAL A 60 -6.04 37.32 41.11
N THR A 61 -7.14 36.73 41.55
CA THR A 61 -7.28 35.27 41.56
C THR A 61 -7.58 34.75 40.15
N SER A 62 -7.35 33.46 39.91
CA SER A 62 -7.72 32.79 38.65
C SER A 62 -9.20 33.00 38.30
N GLU A 63 -10.05 33.17 39.32
CA GLU A 63 -11.49 33.47 39.22
C GLU A 63 -11.81 34.79 38.51
N MET A 64 -10.86 35.72 38.52
CA MET A 64 -11.01 37.05 37.97
C MET A 64 -10.46 37.14 36.54
N LEU A 65 -10.00 36.06 35.89
CA LEU A 65 -9.37 36.13 34.57
C LEU A 65 -10.35 35.85 33.41
N ASN A 66 -10.44 36.76 32.43
CA ASN A 66 -11.22 36.52 31.21
C ASN A 66 -10.37 35.90 30.09
N LEU A 67 -10.14 34.58 30.20
CA LEU A 67 -9.18 33.89 29.35
C LEU A 67 -9.78 33.35 28.06
N PRO A 68 -9.05 33.44 26.93
CA PRO A 68 -9.49 32.90 25.63
C PRO A 68 -9.43 31.37 25.56
N ARG A 69 -8.82 30.71 26.55
CA ARG A 69 -8.77 29.24 26.68
C ARG A 69 -9.09 28.82 28.11
N PRO A 70 -9.76 27.67 28.31
CA PRO A 70 -10.04 27.18 29.66
C PRO A 70 -8.74 26.87 30.41
N ILE A 71 -8.67 27.26 31.69
CA ILE A 71 -7.63 26.81 32.63
C ILE A 71 -8.26 25.83 33.61
N LEU A 72 -7.55 24.72 33.82
CA LEU A 72 -7.92 23.72 34.80
C LEU A 72 -7.12 23.95 36.09
N ASP A 73 -7.82 24.15 37.20
CA ASP A 73 -7.26 24.47 38.51
C ASP A 73 -7.63 23.39 39.54
N GLY A 74 -6.63 22.95 40.32
CA GLY A 74 -6.80 21.90 41.34
C GLY A 74 -7.05 20.48 40.79
N PHE A 75 -6.90 20.25 39.48
CA PHE A 75 -7.16 18.93 38.90
C PHE A 75 -6.10 17.91 39.32
N THR A 76 -6.57 16.84 39.93
CA THR A 76 -5.79 15.66 40.26
C THR A 76 -6.51 14.45 39.71
N VAL A 77 -5.73 13.51 39.17
CA VAL A 77 -6.23 12.31 38.51
C VAL A 77 -5.49 11.10 39.08
N SER A 78 -6.19 9.98 39.23
CA SER A 78 -5.69 8.73 39.80
C SER A 78 -5.96 7.58 38.85
N ASP A 79 -4.90 6.85 38.54
CA ASP A 79 -4.94 5.65 37.70
C ASP A 79 -5.51 4.45 38.44
N ASN A 80 -6.17 3.56 37.69
CA ASN A 80 -6.76 2.33 38.19
C ASN A 80 -7.63 2.52 39.45
N SER A 81 -8.38 3.63 39.49
CA SER A 81 -9.23 4.00 40.61
C SER A 81 -10.66 4.26 40.13
N PRO A 82 -11.70 3.71 40.80
CA PRO A 82 -11.63 2.85 42.00
C PRO A 82 -11.21 1.40 41.71
N SER A 83 -11.04 1.03 40.44
CA SER A 83 -10.66 -0.32 40.01
C SER A 83 -9.78 -0.29 38.77
N ALA A 84 -9.09 -1.41 38.49
CA ALA A 84 -8.29 -1.57 37.29
C ALA A 84 -9.10 -1.24 36.02
N GLY A 85 -8.51 -0.46 35.11
CA GLY A 85 -9.21 0.02 33.91
C GLY A 85 -9.96 1.34 34.08
N SER A 86 -10.08 1.87 35.30
CA SER A 86 -10.77 3.15 35.57
C SER A 86 -9.80 4.28 35.87
N VAL A 87 -10.16 5.50 35.50
CA VAL A 87 -9.48 6.73 35.86
C VAL A 87 -10.42 7.58 36.72
N ALA A 88 -9.94 8.02 37.88
CA ALA A 88 -10.67 8.89 38.79
C ALA A 88 -10.08 10.30 38.81
N TRP A 89 -10.90 11.32 39.06
CA TRP A 89 -10.47 12.70 39.28
C TRP A 89 -11.07 13.26 40.57
N ALA A 90 -10.34 14.15 41.23
CA ALA A 90 -10.86 14.89 42.38
C ALA A 90 -11.65 16.13 41.95
N ASP A 91 -12.27 16.80 42.94
CA ASP A 91 -12.92 18.09 42.73
C ASP A 91 -11.91 19.08 42.13
N CYS A 92 -12.31 19.78 41.06
CA CYS A 92 -11.46 20.77 40.40
C CYS A 92 -12.31 21.90 39.83
N ASN A 93 -11.64 22.95 39.35
CA ASN A 93 -12.30 24.12 38.78
C ASN A 93 -11.81 24.35 37.35
N ILE A 94 -12.73 24.72 36.46
CA ILE A 94 -12.40 25.26 35.15
C ILE A 94 -12.67 26.76 35.15
N MET A 95 -11.67 27.55 34.80
CA MET A 95 -11.80 28.98 34.56
C MET A 95 -11.86 29.25 33.06
N TYR A 96 -12.98 29.76 32.58
CA TYR A 96 -13.14 30.09 31.16
C TYR A 96 -14.11 31.25 30.94
N LYS A 97 -13.77 32.17 30.02
CA LYS A 97 -14.59 33.35 29.69
C LYS A 97 -15.07 34.13 30.94
N GLY A 98 -14.19 34.28 31.93
CA GLY A 98 -14.48 35.00 33.18
C GLY A 98 -15.45 34.29 34.13
N THR A 99 -15.75 33.01 33.89
CA THR A 99 -16.65 32.19 34.71
C THR A 99 -15.92 31.00 35.32
N LYS A 100 -16.16 30.75 36.61
CA LYS A 100 -15.71 29.56 37.32
C LYS A 100 -16.72 28.44 37.19
N TYR A 101 -16.27 27.29 36.71
CA TYR A 101 -17.04 26.06 36.62
C TYR A 101 -16.51 25.05 37.62
N ILE A 102 -17.32 24.70 38.62
CA ILE A 102 -16.96 23.72 39.64
C ILE A 102 -17.23 22.33 39.07
N ILE A 103 -16.20 21.50 39.04
CA ILE A 103 -16.27 20.11 38.61
C ILE A 103 -16.17 19.22 39.85
N THR A 104 -17.21 18.45 40.12
CA THR A 104 -17.18 17.44 41.18
C THR A 104 -16.31 16.25 40.77
N ASN A 105 -15.69 15.61 41.77
CA ASN A 105 -14.98 14.36 41.62
C ASN A 105 -15.83 13.29 40.93
N GLY A 106 -15.14 12.34 40.32
CA GLY A 106 -15.78 11.26 39.58
C GLY A 106 -14.75 10.28 39.08
N ASN A 107 -15.24 9.25 38.39
CA ASN A 107 -14.39 8.25 37.75
C ASN A 107 -15.07 7.71 36.51
N THR A 108 -14.29 7.08 35.64
CA THR A 108 -14.82 6.36 34.50
C THR A 108 -13.87 5.27 34.02
N ASN A 109 -14.44 4.19 33.50
CA ASN A 109 -13.73 3.22 32.68
C ASN A 109 -13.83 3.53 31.17
N LEU A 110 -14.51 4.62 30.79
CA LEU A 110 -14.66 5.03 29.39
C LEU A 110 -13.42 5.77 28.89
N LYS A 111 -13.18 5.65 27.58
CA LYS A 111 -11.94 6.10 26.93
C LYS A 111 -11.71 7.61 27.02
N TYR A 112 -12.73 8.44 26.83
CA TYR A 112 -12.55 9.89 26.75
C TYR A 112 -13.18 10.59 27.95
N ILE A 113 -12.45 11.54 28.54
CA ILE A 113 -12.93 12.46 29.58
C ILE A 113 -12.76 13.88 29.05
N TYR A 114 -13.84 14.64 28.95
CA TYR A 114 -13.86 15.94 28.30
C TYR A 114 -14.82 16.90 29.01
N TRP A 115 -14.64 18.19 28.79
CA TRP A 115 -15.51 19.24 29.28
C TRP A 115 -16.05 20.04 28.09
N THR A 116 -17.32 20.43 28.18
CA THR A 116 -17.97 21.25 27.15
C THR A 116 -18.70 22.42 27.77
N LEU A 117 -18.64 23.59 27.14
CA LEU A 117 -19.33 24.79 27.62
C LEU A 117 -20.86 24.66 27.52
N ALA A 118 -21.36 23.86 26.58
CA ALA A 118 -22.77 23.85 26.17
C ALA A 118 -23.77 23.22 27.16
N THR A 119 -23.33 22.61 28.28
CA THR A 119 -24.24 21.87 29.18
C THR A 119 -24.09 22.24 30.64
N THR A 120 -25.23 22.47 31.30
CA THR A 120 -25.35 22.72 32.74
C THR A 120 -26.02 21.52 33.42
N PRO A 121 -25.53 20.99 34.57
CA PRO A 121 -24.33 21.41 35.28
C PRO A 121 -23.05 20.96 34.56
N THR A 122 -21.99 21.73 34.76
CA THR A 122 -20.69 21.46 34.15
C THR A 122 -19.94 20.37 34.92
N THR A 123 -20.27 19.10 34.68
CA THR A 123 -19.43 17.98 35.09
C THR A 123 -18.48 17.61 33.94
N PHE A 124 -17.42 16.84 34.22
CA PHE A 124 -16.74 16.14 33.14
C PHE A 124 -17.67 15.13 32.50
N LYS A 125 -17.70 15.14 31.17
CA LYS A 125 -18.37 14.16 30.35
C LYS A 125 -17.41 13.03 30.02
N THR A 126 -17.97 11.85 29.84
CA THR A 126 -17.20 10.66 29.52
C THR A 126 -17.84 9.90 28.37
N SER A 127 -17.03 9.30 27.50
CA SER A 127 -17.53 8.54 26.35
C SER A 127 -16.55 7.46 25.91
N ALA A 128 -17.08 6.36 25.35
CA ALA A 128 -16.26 5.33 24.71
C ALA A 128 -15.71 5.81 23.35
N THR A 129 -16.47 6.65 22.66
CA THR A 129 -16.14 7.22 21.35
C THR A 129 -15.58 8.63 21.49
N LYS A 130 -14.76 9.05 20.52
CA LYS A 130 -14.15 10.38 20.51
C LYS A 130 -15.26 11.45 20.46
N PRO A 131 -15.28 12.42 21.40
CA PRO A 131 -16.30 13.46 21.40
C PRO A 131 -16.09 14.44 20.24
N ALA A 132 -17.19 14.98 19.72
CA ALA A 132 -17.15 16.13 18.81
C ALA A 132 -17.01 17.40 19.66
N LEU A 133 -15.82 17.98 19.67
CA LEU A 133 -15.50 19.17 20.45
C LEU A 133 -15.49 20.41 19.55
N THR A 134 -16.07 21.50 20.04
CA THR A 134 -15.98 22.84 19.43
C THR A 134 -14.78 23.62 19.96
N ASP A 135 -14.55 24.83 19.46
CA ASP A 135 -13.46 25.71 19.92
C ASP A 135 -13.60 26.11 21.41
N ASP A 136 -14.81 26.00 21.96
CA ASP A 136 -15.11 26.32 23.36
C ASP A 136 -14.99 25.09 24.29
N ASP A 137 -14.74 23.90 23.74
CA ASP A 137 -14.70 22.65 24.49
C ASP A 137 -13.25 22.12 24.65
N ILE A 138 -13.03 21.26 25.64
CA ILE A 138 -11.70 20.71 25.91
C ILE A 138 -11.72 19.21 26.17
N LEU A 139 -10.76 18.50 25.59
CA LEU A 139 -10.46 17.13 25.97
C LEU A 139 -9.53 17.15 27.19
N ILE A 140 -9.95 16.56 28.31
CA ILE A 140 -9.17 16.57 29.56
C ILE A 140 -8.11 15.48 29.50
N CYS A 141 -8.54 14.22 29.42
CA CYS A 141 -7.64 13.08 29.33
C CYS A 141 -8.30 11.91 28.59
N VAL A 142 -7.45 10.95 28.20
CA VAL A 142 -7.88 9.66 27.66
C VAL A 142 -7.51 8.57 28.65
N ASN A 143 -8.47 7.73 28.99
CA ASN A 143 -8.27 6.52 29.76
C ASN A 143 -7.76 5.41 28.82
N ASP A 144 -6.49 5.05 28.98
CA ASP A 144 -5.80 3.99 28.26
C ASP A 144 -5.68 2.75 29.16
N GLY A 145 -6.80 2.03 29.33
CA GLY A 145 -6.84 0.80 30.13
C GLY A 145 -6.59 1.00 31.63
N GLY A 146 -6.99 2.15 32.18
CA GLY A 146 -6.82 2.54 33.58
C GLY A 146 -5.66 3.52 33.80
N ILE A 147 -4.90 3.84 32.75
CA ILE A 147 -3.84 4.85 32.77
C ILE A 147 -4.34 6.12 32.10
N HIS A 148 -4.36 7.23 32.82
CA HIS A 148 -4.72 8.52 32.26
C HIS A 148 -3.60 9.03 31.34
N ARG A 149 -4.00 9.45 30.15
CA ARG A 149 -3.15 10.17 29.22
C ARG A 149 -3.67 11.59 29.14
N LEU A 150 -3.05 12.46 29.92
CA LEU A 150 -3.42 13.86 30.02
C LEU A 150 -3.24 14.52 28.64
N THR A 151 -4.32 15.09 28.12
CA THR A 151 -4.29 15.81 26.84
C THR A 151 -3.87 17.26 27.06
N ILE A 152 -4.10 17.81 28.26
CA ILE A 152 -3.72 19.17 28.67
C ILE A 152 -2.69 19.08 29.80
N GLY A 153 -1.40 18.96 29.47
CA GLY A 153 -0.33 19.27 30.43
C GLY A 153 -0.06 20.77 30.45
N ASP A 154 0.63 21.27 31.48
CA ASP A 154 0.99 22.67 31.70
C ASP A 154 1.36 23.40 30.39
N GLY A 155 0.38 24.12 29.82
CA GLY A 155 0.53 24.92 28.61
C GLY A 155 0.91 24.19 27.31
N ARG A 156 0.96 22.85 27.25
CA ARG A 156 1.22 22.10 25.99
C ARG A 156 0.61 20.70 25.99
N MET A 157 -0.02 20.34 24.86
CA MET A 157 -0.09 18.95 24.43
C MET A 157 1.36 18.44 24.22
N VAL A 158 1.83 17.53 25.07
CA VAL A 158 3.21 17.03 25.03
C VAL A 158 3.35 15.91 24.00
N ASN A 159 4.36 16.01 23.14
CA ASN A 159 4.65 15.03 22.10
C ASN A 159 5.39 13.82 22.69
N GLY A 160 4.75 12.65 22.66
CA GLY A 160 5.31 11.36 23.03
C GLY A 160 4.40 10.19 22.68
N ALA A 161 3.08 10.43 22.64
CA ALA A 161 2.18 9.86 21.65
C ALA A 161 1.13 10.93 21.36
N ALA A 162 1.46 11.87 20.47
CA ALA A 162 0.50 12.91 20.05
C ALA A 162 -0.76 12.30 19.41
N VAL A 163 -0.65 11.04 18.98
CA VAL A 163 -1.72 10.23 18.42
C VAL A 163 -1.88 9.01 19.31
N LEU A 164 -3.05 8.87 19.92
CA LEU A 164 -3.44 7.68 20.68
C LEU A 164 -3.92 6.59 19.73
N ASP A 165 -3.86 5.33 20.14
CA ASP A 165 -4.34 4.25 19.30
C ASP A 165 -5.83 4.40 18.97
N GLY A 166 -6.16 4.24 17.68
CA GLY A 166 -7.49 4.49 17.12
C GLY A 166 -8.01 5.94 17.24
N SER A 167 -7.17 6.92 17.58
CA SER A 167 -7.62 8.31 17.74
C SER A 167 -7.75 9.10 16.43
N ILE A 168 -7.16 8.58 15.34
CA ILE A 168 -7.27 9.12 13.99
C ILE A 168 -8.49 8.50 13.30
N SER A 169 -9.57 9.27 13.20
CA SER A 169 -10.79 8.87 12.49
C SER A 169 -10.80 9.33 11.02
N SER A 170 -11.83 8.95 10.27
CA SER A 170 -11.99 9.34 8.87
C SER A 170 -12.02 10.86 8.72
N GLY A 171 -11.15 11.42 7.89
CA GLY A 171 -11.09 12.86 7.61
C GLY A 171 -10.13 13.65 8.49
N GLU A 172 -9.51 13.03 9.51
CA GLU A 172 -8.53 13.71 10.36
C GLU A 172 -7.15 13.85 9.71
N LEU A 173 -6.91 13.05 8.66
CA LEU A 173 -5.79 13.24 7.74
C LEU A 173 -6.29 13.94 6.49
N GLY A 174 -5.84 15.17 6.28
CA GLY A 174 -6.07 15.88 5.02
C GLY A 174 -5.48 15.15 3.82
N SER A 175 -5.97 15.48 2.62
CA SER A 175 -5.39 14.96 1.38
C SER A 175 -3.89 15.26 1.31
N GLY A 176 -3.08 14.23 1.04
CA GLY A 176 -1.62 14.35 1.01
C GLY A 176 -0.95 14.50 2.38
N ALA A 177 -1.68 14.38 3.49
CA ALA A 177 -1.09 14.50 4.83
C ALA A 177 -0.03 13.41 5.10
N VAL A 178 -0.17 12.22 4.51
CA VAL A 178 0.83 11.14 4.55
C VAL A 178 1.49 11.02 3.18
N THR A 179 2.66 11.62 3.04
CA THR A 179 3.48 11.52 1.83
C THR A 179 4.50 10.38 1.95
N THR A 180 5.08 9.93 0.85
CA THR A 180 6.17 8.94 0.86
C THR A 180 7.33 9.35 1.77
N ALA A 181 7.67 10.65 1.86
CA ALA A 181 8.72 11.15 2.75
C ALA A 181 8.42 10.98 4.25
N LYS A 182 7.15 10.76 4.63
CA LYS A 182 6.71 10.52 6.01
C LYS A 182 6.63 9.04 6.35
N LEU A 183 6.76 8.16 5.35
CA LEU A 183 6.80 6.71 5.52
C LEU A 183 8.26 6.27 5.42
N ALA A 184 8.78 5.64 6.48
CA ALA A 184 10.09 5.01 6.41
C ALA A 184 10.06 3.84 5.40
N SER A 185 11.21 3.50 4.85
CA SER A 185 11.32 2.32 3.98
C SER A 185 10.86 1.06 4.71
N GLY A 186 9.92 0.32 4.13
CA GLY A 186 9.33 -0.87 4.74
C GLY A 186 8.29 -0.58 5.84
N ALA A 187 7.92 0.67 6.09
CA ALA A 187 6.91 1.01 7.10
C ALA A 187 5.49 0.51 6.77
N VAL A 188 5.24 0.14 5.51
CA VAL A 188 3.98 -0.48 5.06
C VAL A 188 4.31 -1.89 4.60
N ASP A 189 3.99 -2.87 5.44
CA ASP A 189 4.16 -4.29 5.15
C ASP A 189 2.79 -4.97 4.90
N SER A 190 2.82 -6.28 4.65
CA SER A 190 1.61 -7.07 4.39
C SER A 190 0.68 -7.21 5.59
N THR A 191 1.13 -6.93 6.82
CA THR A 191 0.26 -6.95 8.01
C THR A 191 -0.53 -5.66 8.14
N ILE A 192 -0.02 -4.57 7.58
CA ILE A 192 -0.67 -3.24 7.59
C ILE A 192 -1.69 -3.12 6.46
N LEU A 193 -1.43 -3.74 5.30
CA LEU A 193 -2.36 -3.74 4.18
C LEU A 193 -3.45 -4.81 4.37
N ALA A 194 -4.67 -4.37 4.67
CA ALA A 194 -5.83 -5.25 4.69
C ALA A 194 -6.06 -5.97 3.34
N SER A 195 -6.75 -7.10 3.37
CA SER A 195 -7.15 -7.80 2.14
C SER A 195 -7.89 -6.86 1.19
N SER A 196 -7.52 -6.89 -0.09
CA SER A 196 -8.07 -6.01 -1.14
C SER A 196 -7.81 -4.51 -0.94
N ALA A 197 -6.91 -4.11 -0.03
CA ALA A 197 -6.53 -2.71 0.14
C ALA A 197 -5.85 -2.13 -1.11
N VAL A 198 -5.12 -2.95 -1.87
CA VAL A 198 -4.52 -2.60 -3.16
C VAL A 198 -5.28 -3.32 -4.26
N THR A 199 -6.16 -2.59 -4.95
CA THR A 199 -6.90 -3.08 -6.12
C THR A 199 -6.20 -2.67 -7.40
N THR A 200 -6.57 -3.28 -8.53
CA THR A 200 -6.01 -2.94 -9.85
C THR A 200 -6.16 -1.45 -10.17
N ALA A 201 -7.27 -0.81 -9.78
CA ALA A 201 -7.49 0.63 -9.96
C ALA A 201 -6.52 1.53 -9.16
N LYS A 202 -5.89 0.98 -8.10
CA LYS A 202 -4.89 1.69 -7.28
C LYS A 202 -3.46 1.49 -7.78
N ILE A 203 -3.25 0.60 -8.75
CA ILE A 203 -1.95 0.35 -9.37
C ILE A 203 -1.93 1.11 -10.70
N ALA A 204 -1.07 2.12 -10.80
CA ALA A 204 -0.92 2.87 -12.04
C ALA A 204 -0.42 1.96 -13.18
N SER A 205 -0.78 2.31 -14.42
CA SER A 205 -0.31 1.57 -15.60
C SER A 205 1.23 1.56 -15.64
N GLY A 206 1.82 0.37 -15.77
CA GLY A 206 3.27 0.20 -15.77
C GLY A 206 3.95 0.26 -14.40
N ALA A 207 3.19 0.42 -13.29
CA ALA A 207 3.78 0.47 -11.95
C ALA A 207 4.37 -0.88 -11.49
N VAL A 208 3.91 -1.99 -12.08
CA VAL A 208 4.50 -3.33 -11.89
C VAL A 208 5.35 -3.64 -13.12
N ASP A 209 6.65 -3.41 -13.01
CA ASP A 209 7.63 -3.75 -14.04
C ASP A 209 8.32 -5.10 -13.74
N ALA A 210 9.28 -5.47 -14.59
CA ALA A 210 10.04 -6.71 -14.41
C ALA A 210 10.87 -6.73 -13.12
N ALA A 211 11.30 -5.57 -12.59
CA ALA A 211 12.06 -5.49 -11.35
C ALA A 211 11.15 -5.64 -10.11
N ALA A 212 9.88 -5.23 -10.22
CA ALA A 212 8.87 -5.42 -9.19
C ALA A 212 8.43 -6.89 -9.04
N LEU A 213 8.61 -7.71 -10.08
CA LEU A 213 8.32 -9.14 -10.04
C LEU A 213 9.57 -9.94 -9.69
N ALA A 214 9.59 -10.50 -8.48
CA ALA A 214 10.62 -11.46 -8.09
C ALA A 214 10.65 -12.69 -9.01
N SER A 215 11.79 -13.39 -9.08
CA SER A 215 11.90 -14.66 -9.80
C SER A 215 10.81 -15.63 -9.34
N ASN A 216 10.11 -16.26 -10.30
CA ASN A 216 8.97 -17.15 -10.06
C ASN A 216 7.76 -16.50 -9.37
N ALA A 217 7.66 -15.17 -9.35
CA ALA A 217 6.49 -14.48 -8.79
C ALA A 217 5.19 -14.81 -9.55
N VAL A 218 5.26 -15.04 -10.86
CA VAL A 218 4.14 -15.49 -11.69
C VAL A 218 4.30 -16.98 -11.98
N THR A 219 3.57 -17.82 -11.24
CA THR A 219 3.54 -19.27 -11.44
C THR A 219 2.34 -19.65 -12.33
N THR A 220 2.33 -20.88 -12.85
CA THR A 220 1.20 -21.40 -13.64
C THR A 220 -0.13 -21.30 -12.89
N ALA A 221 -0.15 -21.55 -11.58
CA ALA A 221 -1.34 -21.43 -10.75
C ALA A 221 -1.89 -19.98 -10.63
N LYS A 222 -1.07 -18.96 -10.93
CA LYS A 222 -1.49 -17.55 -10.94
C LYS A 222 -1.98 -17.09 -12.30
N LEU A 223 -1.80 -17.89 -13.34
CA LEU A 223 -2.32 -17.62 -14.68
C LEU A 223 -3.66 -18.33 -14.84
N ALA A 224 -4.72 -17.55 -15.08
CA ALA A 224 -6.00 -18.13 -15.45
C ALA A 224 -5.87 -18.91 -16.78
N ALA A 225 -6.80 -19.85 -17.00
CA ALA A 225 -6.87 -20.56 -18.29
C ALA A 225 -7.00 -19.54 -19.44
N ASN A 226 -6.19 -19.72 -20.48
CA ASN A 226 -6.10 -18.83 -21.64
C ASN A 226 -5.65 -17.38 -21.35
N ALA A 227 -5.07 -17.10 -20.18
CA ALA A 227 -4.55 -15.76 -19.87
C ALA A 227 -3.39 -15.34 -20.78
N VAL A 228 -2.65 -16.30 -21.33
CA VAL A 228 -1.60 -16.09 -22.32
C VAL A 228 -2.09 -16.64 -23.65
N ASP A 229 -2.76 -15.80 -24.42
CA ASP A 229 -3.19 -16.12 -25.79
C ASP A 229 -2.08 -15.81 -26.82
N SER A 230 -2.32 -16.15 -28.08
CA SER A 230 -1.37 -15.91 -29.17
C SER A 230 -1.03 -14.44 -29.39
N SER A 231 -1.90 -13.49 -29.01
CA SER A 231 -1.63 -12.05 -29.10
C SER A 231 -0.62 -11.57 -28.05
N LYS A 232 -0.42 -12.34 -26.97
CA LYS A 232 0.57 -12.07 -25.91
C LYS A 232 1.92 -12.71 -26.18
N ILE A 233 2.02 -13.59 -27.17
CA ILE A 233 3.25 -14.28 -27.55
C ILE A 233 3.82 -13.58 -28.79
N SER A 234 4.98 -12.93 -28.63
CA SER A 234 5.67 -12.31 -29.76
C SER A 234 6.13 -13.36 -30.77
N SER A 235 6.19 -12.97 -32.06
CA SER A 235 6.71 -13.85 -33.10
C SER A 235 8.12 -14.36 -32.75
N GLY A 236 8.33 -15.67 -32.84
CA GLY A 236 9.60 -16.32 -32.49
C GLY A 236 9.88 -16.46 -30.99
N ALA A 237 8.98 -16.04 -30.10
CA ALA A 237 9.19 -16.18 -28.65
C ALA A 237 9.21 -17.64 -28.17
N VAL A 238 8.57 -18.55 -28.91
CA VAL A 238 8.61 -19.99 -28.64
C VAL A 238 9.69 -20.62 -29.52
N GLY A 239 10.85 -20.88 -28.91
CA GLY A 239 11.96 -21.59 -29.53
C GLY A 239 11.97 -23.09 -29.23
N THR A 240 12.98 -23.79 -29.76
CA THR A 240 13.15 -25.23 -29.55
C THR A 240 13.33 -25.60 -28.08
N SER A 241 13.97 -24.75 -27.28
CA SER A 241 14.13 -24.96 -25.83
C SER A 241 12.81 -24.93 -25.04
N GLN A 242 11.76 -24.30 -25.60
CA GLN A 242 10.43 -24.22 -24.97
C GLN A 242 9.52 -25.37 -25.41
N LEU A 243 9.88 -26.10 -26.46
CA LEU A 243 9.13 -27.25 -26.96
C LEU A 243 9.78 -28.54 -26.46
N ALA A 244 9.10 -29.24 -25.57
CA ALA A 244 9.53 -30.58 -25.16
C ALA A 244 9.55 -31.55 -26.36
N ALA A 245 10.28 -32.65 -26.22
CA ALA A 245 10.26 -33.72 -27.22
C ALA A 245 8.81 -34.18 -27.46
N SER A 246 8.42 -34.28 -28.74
CA SER A 246 7.05 -34.62 -29.16
C SER A 246 5.96 -33.64 -28.70
N ALA A 247 6.31 -32.41 -28.30
CA ALA A 247 5.32 -31.40 -27.92
C ALA A 247 4.37 -31.05 -29.07
N VAL A 248 4.88 -31.05 -30.32
CA VAL A 248 4.09 -30.90 -31.55
C VAL A 248 3.87 -32.29 -32.15
N ASP A 249 2.68 -32.86 -31.91
CA ASP A 249 2.24 -34.10 -32.53
C ASP A 249 1.32 -33.81 -33.72
N SER A 250 0.92 -34.86 -34.45
CA SER A 250 0.05 -34.73 -35.63
C SER A 250 -1.32 -34.14 -35.32
N THR A 251 -1.83 -34.24 -34.09
CA THR A 251 -3.13 -33.66 -33.71
C THR A 251 -3.06 -32.14 -33.55
N LYS A 252 -1.86 -31.60 -33.35
CA LYS A 252 -1.60 -30.16 -33.23
C LYS A 252 -1.25 -29.49 -34.56
N LEU A 253 -1.08 -30.27 -35.63
CA LEU A 253 -0.80 -29.77 -36.97
C LEU A 253 -2.09 -29.75 -37.79
N ALA A 254 -2.47 -28.57 -38.28
CA ALA A 254 -3.56 -28.47 -39.26
C ALA A 254 -3.17 -29.16 -40.58
N SER A 255 -4.17 -29.60 -41.36
CA SER A 255 -3.93 -30.13 -42.70
C SER A 255 -3.17 -29.09 -43.55
N GLY A 256 -2.05 -29.52 -44.15
CA GLY A 256 -1.17 -28.66 -44.94
C GLY A 256 -0.25 -27.73 -44.12
N ALA A 257 -0.22 -27.84 -42.79
CA ALA A 257 0.65 -27.00 -41.96
C ALA A 257 2.15 -27.21 -42.23
N VAL A 258 2.55 -28.43 -42.63
CA VAL A 258 3.91 -28.74 -43.07
C VAL A 258 3.98 -28.59 -44.58
N THR A 259 4.50 -27.44 -45.03
CA THR A 259 4.72 -27.16 -46.45
C THR A 259 6.12 -27.60 -46.89
N THR A 260 6.38 -27.63 -48.20
CA THR A 260 7.69 -27.98 -48.75
C THR A 260 8.80 -27.05 -48.25
N SER A 261 8.51 -25.77 -47.97
CA SER A 261 9.48 -24.83 -47.39
C SER A 261 9.83 -25.13 -45.94
N ALA A 262 8.99 -25.87 -45.22
CA ALA A 262 9.26 -26.32 -43.85
C ALA A 262 10.14 -27.58 -43.81
N LEU A 263 10.29 -28.29 -44.92
CA LEU A 263 11.11 -29.49 -45.04
C LEU A 263 12.44 -29.14 -45.70
N ALA A 264 13.54 -29.33 -44.96
CA ALA A 264 14.87 -29.24 -45.55
C ALA A 264 15.08 -30.31 -46.62
N SER A 265 15.97 -30.06 -47.58
CA SER A 265 16.34 -31.06 -48.59
C SER A 265 16.84 -32.35 -47.91
N GLY A 266 16.23 -33.48 -48.25
CA GLY A 266 16.54 -34.78 -47.63
C GLY A 266 15.90 -35.03 -46.26
N ALA A 267 15.05 -34.13 -45.74
CA ALA A 267 14.39 -34.32 -44.45
C ALA A 267 13.46 -35.56 -44.41
N VAL A 268 12.93 -35.97 -45.56
CA VAL A 268 12.16 -37.21 -45.74
C VAL A 268 13.03 -38.20 -46.50
N ASP A 269 13.78 -39.02 -45.77
CA ASP A 269 14.55 -40.12 -46.33
C ASP A 269 13.73 -41.43 -46.35
N SER A 270 14.31 -42.48 -46.95
CA SER A 270 13.65 -43.79 -47.06
C SER A 270 13.36 -44.45 -45.71
N THR A 271 14.07 -44.09 -44.64
CA THR A 271 13.83 -44.60 -43.28
C THR A 271 12.61 -43.95 -42.62
N LYS A 272 12.19 -42.78 -43.12
CA LYS A 272 11.00 -42.05 -42.66
C LYS A 272 9.72 -42.45 -43.39
N LEU A 273 9.83 -43.21 -44.48
CA LEU A 273 8.70 -43.70 -45.25
C LEU A 273 8.36 -45.13 -44.86
N ALA A 274 7.14 -45.36 -44.40
CA ALA A 274 6.64 -46.72 -44.19
C ALA A 274 6.52 -47.47 -45.54
N SER A 275 6.57 -48.80 -45.50
CA SER A 275 6.32 -49.62 -46.69
C SER A 275 4.95 -49.28 -47.29
N GLY A 276 4.93 -48.97 -48.59
CA GLY A 276 3.71 -48.55 -49.30
C GLY A 276 3.25 -47.10 -49.05
N ALA A 277 4.02 -46.30 -48.30
CA ALA A 277 3.68 -44.89 -48.06
C ALA A 277 3.61 -44.05 -49.35
N VAL A 278 4.45 -44.38 -50.34
CA VAL A 278 4.39 -43.82 -51.69
C VAL A 278 3.52 -44.73 -52.56
N ASN A 279 2.25 -44.41 -52.68
CA ASN A 279 1.30 -45.14 -53.52
C ASN A 279 1.07 -44.41 -54.86
N THR A 280 0.25 -44.99 -55.74
CA THR A 280 -0.05 -44.40 -57.06
C THR A 280 -0.72 -43.03 -56.99
N ALA A 281 -1.46 -42.72 -55.92
CA ALA A 281 -2.04 -41.40 -55.71
C ALA A 281 -1.00 -40.35 -55.26
N ALA A 282 0.12 -40.79 -54.66
CA ALA A 282 1.23 -39.94 -54.28
C ALA A 282 2.17 -39.60 -55.46
N LEU A 283 2.12 -40.36 -56.55
CA LEU A 283 2.93 -40.15 -57.75
C LEU A 283 2.10 -39.49 -58.84
N ALA A 284 2.49 -38.27 -59.24
CA ALA A 284 1.90 -37.63 -60.42
C ALA A 284 2.22 -38.44 -61.70
N SER A 285 1.36 -38.32 -62.71
CA SER A 285 1.61 -38.94 -64.02
C SER A 285 2.96 -38.48 -64.58
N GLY A 286 3.83 -39.42 -64.93
CA GLY A 286 5.18 -39.15 -65.43
C GLY A 286 6.22 -38.81 -64.35
N ALA A 287 5.88 -38.89 -63.05
CA ALA A 287 6.83 -38.60 -61.96
C ALA A 287 8.02 -39.57 -61.89
N VAL A 288 7.88 -40.78 -62.44
CA VAL A 288 8.96 -41.78 -62.54
C VAL A 288 9.38 -41.88 -64.01
N GLY A 289 10.48 -41.20 -64.35
CA GLY A 289 11.11 -41.21 -65.67
C GLY A 289 12.48 -41.89 -65.68
N SER A 290 13.23 -41.69 -66.76
CA SER A 290 14.55 -42.31 -66.95
C SER A 290 15.57 -41.91 -65.89
N THR A 291 15.47 -40.71 -65.31
CA THR A 291 16.38 -40.27 -64.23
C THR A 291 16.09 -40.98 -62.90
N GLN A 292 14.85 -41.43 -62.67
CA GLN A 292 14.46 -42.16 -61.46
C GLN A 292 14.71 -43.67 -61.60
N LEU A 293 14.78 -44.19 -62.83
CA LEU A 293 15.04 -45.60 -63.12
C LEU A 293 16.50 -45.77 -63.57
N ALA A 294 17.36 -46.26 -62.70
CA ALA A 294 18.73 -46.61 -63.09
C ALA A 294 18.76 -47.69 -64.18
N ASP A 295 19.79 -47.70 -65.02
CA ASP A 295 19.97 -48.69 -66.07
C ASP A 295 19.96 -50.12 -65.51
N GLY A 296 19.17 -51.00 -66.13
CA GLY A 296 18.97 -52.38 -65.68
C GLY A 296 18.14 -52.53 -64.39
N SER A 297 17.64 -51.44 -63.80
CA SER A 297 16.85 -51.52 -62.55
C SER A 297 15.48 -52.19 -62.75
N VAL A 298 14.91 -52.12 -63.96
CA VAL A 298 13.68 -52.82 -64.33
C VAL A 298 14.04 -54.18 -64.95
N ILE A 299 14.09 -55.21 -64.11
CA ILE A 299 14.38 -56.60 -64.54
C ILE A 299 13.10 -57.36 -64.89
N GLY A 300 13.21 -58.47 -65.63
CA GLY A 300 12.06 -59.29 -66.05
C GLY A 300 11.15 -59.71 -64.89
N ALA A 301 11.70 -60.02 -63.71
CA ALA A 301 10.92 -60.36 -62.51
C ALA A 301 10.05 -59.19 -61.97
N LYS A 302 10.33 -57.94 -62.38
CA LYS A 302 9.54 -56.74 -62.04
C LYS A 302 8.44 -56.43 -63.07
N ILE A 303 8.40 -57.16 -64.19
CA ILE A 303 7.43 -56.99 -65.28
C ILE A 303 6.54 -58.23 -65.33
N GLY A 304 5.25 -58.08 -65.06
CA GLY A 304 4.30 -59.18 -65.21
C GLY A 304 4.14 -59.63 -66.66
N ALA A 305 3.71 -60.88 -66.87
CA ALA A 305 3.41 -61.39 -68.22
C ALA A 305 2.38 -60.48 -68.92
N GLY A 306 2.69 -60.05 -70.15
CA GLY A 306 1.82 -59.18 -70.97
C GLY A 306 1.73 -57.71 -70.53
N GLN A 307 2.55 -57.25 -69.57
CA GLN A 307 2.48 -55.85 -69.08
C GLN A 307 3.14 -54.82 -70.01
N VAL A 308 3.98 -55.26 -70.95
CA VAL A 308 4.56 -54.40 -71.99
C VAL A 308 3.89 -54.73 -73.31
N ALA A 309 3.17 -53.76 -73.87
CA ALA A 309 2.53 -53.91 -75.18
C ALA A 309 3.59 -54.01 -76.29
N THR A 310 3.30 -54.79 -77.33
CA THR A 310 4.25 -55.09 -78.42
C THR A 310 4.67 -53.84 -79.21
N ASP A 311 3.82 -52.81 -79.25
CA ASP A 311 4.11 -51.51 -79.85
C ASP A 311 5.10 -50.66 -79.02
N LYS A 312 5.44 -51.08 -77.80
CA LYS A 312 6.45 -50.46 -76.93
C LYS A 312 7.82 -51.16 -76.96
N LEU A 313 7.93 -52.27 -77.69
CA LEU A 313 9.18 -52.99 -77.87
C LEU A 313 9.84 -52.56 -79.18
N SER A 314 11.11 -52.15 -79.11
CA SER A 314 11.94 -51.96 -80.31
C SER A 314 12.32 -53.33 -80.89
N ILE A 315 11.37 -53.96 -81.58
CA ILE A 315 11.51 -55.28 -82.19
C ILE A 315 12.58 -55.34 -83.29
N ALA A 316 13.01 -54.20 -83.82
CA ALA A 316 14.02 -54.12 -84.88
C ALA A 316 15.40 -54.65 -84.45
N THR A 317 15.69 -54.72 -83.14
CA THR A 317 17.01 -55.10 -82.62
C THR A 317 17.05 -56.49 -81.97
N HIS A 318 15.91 -57.16 -81.79
CA HIS A 318 15.81 -58.38 -80.97
C HIS A 318 15.25 -59.62 -81.69
N LEU A 319 14.94 -59.54 -83.00
CA LEU A 319 14.50 -60.71 -83.79
C LEU A 319 15.65 -61.58 -84.33
N LEU A 320 16.88 -61.36 -83.88
CA LEU A 320 18.04 -62.17 -84.21
C LEU A 320 18.66 -62.68 -82.92
N PHE A 321 18.00 -63.64 -82.27
CA PHE A 321 18.55 -64.80 -81.55
C PHE A 321 17.40 -65.61 -80.95
#